data_AF-A0A9P7CKF4-F1
#
_entry.id   AF-A0A9P7CKF4-F1
#
_cell.length_a   1.000
_cell.length_b   1.000
_cell.length_c   1.000
_cell.angle_alpha   90.00
_cell.angle_beta   90.00
_cell.angle_gamma   90.00
#
_symmetry.space_group_name_H-M   'P 1'
#
loop_
_entity.id
_entity.type
_entity.pdbx_description
1 polymer ?
#
loop_
_entity_poly.entity_id
_entity_poly.type
_entity_poly.pdbx_seq_one_letter_code
_entity_poly.pdbx_strand_id
1 'polypeptide(L)'
;MPTINVLSSIGVNPSEFSKFLCSRFYAQIVRPQMEYDIAINCLNHIQLKTLEEAQDKYIRKIYGGPRKTSTKVMPHLAKLHTMKGRIATLQAQFLFHPLSLPEDTPLYRLIPHI
;
A
#
# COMPACT_ATOMS: atom_id res chain seq x y z
N MET A 1 6.09 -8.79 -10.98
CA MET A 1 5.97 -7.36 -10.62
C MET A 1 7.32 -6.69 -10.83
N PRO A 2 7.51 -5.99 -11.97
CA PRO A 2 8.81 -5.49 -12.44
C PRO A 2 9.40 -4.38 -11.56
N THR A 3 8.58 -3.55 -10.92
CA THR A 3 9.02 -2.37 -10.16
C THR A 3 9.99 -2.70 -9.02
N ILE A 4 9.78 -3.80 -8.28
CA ILE A 4 10.71 -4.12 -7.19
C ILE A 4 12.05 -4.68 -7.69
N ASN A 5 12.05 -5.34 -8.85
CA ASN A 5 13.29 -5.80 -9.45
C ASN A 5 14.09 -4.62 -10.00
N VAL A 6 13.38 -3.63 -10.55
CA VAL A 6 13.97 -2.33 -10.94
C VAL A 6 14.51 -1.57 -9.73
N LEU A 7 13.76 -1.52 -8.62
CA LEU A 7 14.27 -0.92 -7.38
C LEU A 7 15.50 -1.67 -6.87
N SER A 8 15.49 -3.01 -6.89
CA SER A 8 16.67 -3.81 -6.54
C SER A 8 17.86 -3.60 -7.49
N SER A 9 17.64 -3.31 -8.78
CA SER A 9 18.72 -3.00 -9.73
C SER A 9 19.25 -1.57 -9.61
N ILE A 10 18.47 -0.65 -9.03
CA ILE A 10 18.89 0.74 -8.71
C ILE A 10 19.57 0.80 -7.32
N GLY A 11 19.88 -0.35 -6.73
CA GLY A 11 20.55 -0.44 -5.44
C GLY A 11 19.62 -0.40 -4.23
N VAL A 12 18.28 -0.35 -4.40
CA VAL A 12 17.29 -0.46 -3.30
C VAL A 12 17.22 -1.91 -2.80
N ASN A 13 18.34 -2.34 -2.24
CA ASN A 13 18.57 -3.61 -1.58
C ASN A 13 18.91 -3.31 -0.11
N PRO A 14 18.41 -4.08 0.88
CA PRO A 14 18.84 -3.98 2.28
C PRO A 14 20.36 -3.96 2.54
N SER A 15 21.18 -4.40 1.59
CA SER A 15 22.64 -4.37 1.70
C SER A 15 23.23 -2.97 1.49
N GLU A 16 22.57 -2.12 0.69
CA GLU A 16 23.12 -0.81 0.28
C GLU A 16 22.37 0.37 0.90
N PHE A 17 21.07 0.24 1.15
CA PHE A 17 20.28 1.26 1.85
C PHE A 17 19.83 0.81 3.24
N SER A 18 19.65 1.80 4.12
CA SER A 18 19.05 1.55 5.42
C SER A 18 17.65 0.94 5.25
N LYS A 19 17.31 -0.02 6.11
CA LYS A 19 15.98 -0.68 6.14
C LYS A 19 14.84 0.34 6.19
N PHE A 20 15.08 1.45 6.90
CA PHE A 20 14.13 2.57 6.99
C PHE A 20 13.91 3.25 5.64
N LEU A 21 14.97 3.55 4.88
CA LEU A 21 14.83 4.16 3.56
C LEU A 21 14.16 3.22 2.56
N CYS A 22 14.54 1.93 2.56
CA CYS A 22 13.87 0.90 1.76
C CYS A 22 12.37 0.82 2.07
N SER A 23 11.98 0.93 3.34
CA SER A 23 10.57 0.93 3.73
C SER A 23 9.81 2.17 3.27
N ARG A 24 10.47 3.33 3.18
CA ARG A 24 9.88 4.54 2.60
C ARG A 24 9.71 4.44 1.09
N PHE A 25 10.71 3.93 0.37
CA PHE A 25 10.56 3.67 -1.07
C PHE A 25 9.42 2.70 -1.37
N TYR A 26 9.29 1.65 -0.55
CA TYR A 26 8.12 0.77 -0.64
C TYR A 26 6.81 1.54 -0.43
N ALA A 27 6.71 2.35 0.63
CA ALA A 27 5.50 3.13 0.95
C ALA A 27 5.11 4.12 -0.15
N GLN A 28 6.08 4.73 -0.81
CA GLN A 28 5.87 5.85 -1.75
C GLN A 28 5.79 5.41 -3.22
N ILE A 29 6.38 4.28 -3.59
CA ILE A 29 6.49 3.86 -5.01
C ILE A 29 5.74 2.55 -5.25
N VAL A 30 6.07 1.51 -4.48
CA VAL A 30 5.53 0.16 -4.72
C VAL A 30 4.09 0.05 -4.19
N ARG A 31 3.85 0.60 -3.00
CA ARG A 31 2.57 0.49 -2.31
C ARG A 31 1.43 1.21 -3.07
N PRO A 32 1.61 2.43 -3.62
CA PRO A 32 0.56 3.06 -4.44
C PRO A 32 0.16 2.25 -5.67
N GLN A 33 1.09 1.50 -6.29
CA GLN A 33 0.76 0.61 -7.42
C GLN A 33 -0.16 -0.53 -7.00
N MET A 34 -0.06 -1.00 -5.75
CA MET A 34 -0.96 -2.00 -5.19
C MET A 34 -2.30 -1.39 -4.78
N GLU A 35 -2.34 -0.08 -4.48
CA GLU A 35 -3.51 0.64 -3.94
C GLU A 35 -4.38 1.32 -5.00
N TYR A 36 -3.89 1.48 -6.23
CA TYR A 36 -4.52 2.32 -7.25
C TYR A 36 -6.01 2.01 -7.49
N ASP A 37 -6.38 0.74 -7.68
CA ASP A 37 -7.77 0.34 -7.94
C ASP A 37 -8.58 0.05 -6.65
N ILE A 38 -7.93 0.08 -5.50
CA ILE A 38 -8.50 -0.37 -4.22
C ILE A 38 -9.47 0.65 -3.64
N ALA A 39 -9.23 1.94 -3.87
CA ALA A 39 -10.09 2.99 -3.35
C ALA A 39 -11.51 2.93 -3.95
N ILE A 40 -11.63 2.40 -5.18
CA ILE A 40 -12.88 2.38 -5.95
C ILE A 40 -13.58 1.01 -5.86
N ASN A 41 -12.82 -0.08 -5.68
CA ASN A 41 -13.37 -1.42 -5.74
C ASN A 41 -13.65 -2.05 -4.36
N CYS A 42 -14.70 -2.87 -4.29
CA CYS A 42 -14.97 -3.72 -3.13
C CYS A 42 -14.11 -4.98 -3.19
N LEU A 43 -13.12 -5.09 -2.31
CA LEU A 43 -12.25 -6.26 -2.26
C LEU A 43 -12.89 -7.41 -1.48
N ASN A 44 -12.90 -8.60 -2.09
CA ASN A 44 -13.28 -9.82 -1.39
C ASN A 44 -12.21 -10.20 -0.35
N HIS A 45 -12.59 -10.97 0.66
CA HIS A 45 -11.68 -11.44 1.71
C HIS A 45 -10.43 -12.15 1.15
N ILE A 46 -10.59 -12.90 0.06
CA ILE A 46 -9.47 -13.58 -0.62
C ILE A 46 -8.47 -12.58 -1.19
N GLN A 47 -8.96 -11.53 -1.87
CA GLN A 47 -8.12 -10.49 -2.46
C GLN A 47 -7.40 -9.68 -1.38
N LEU A 48 -8.10 -9.35 -0.28
CA LEU A 48 -7.50 -8.70 0.88
C LEU A 48 -6.34 -9.53 1.44
N LYS A 49 -6.54 -10.85 1.59
CA LYS A 49 -5.50 -11.76 2.07
C LYS A 49 -4.29 -11.80 1.14
N THR A 50 -4.52 -11.91 -0.17
CA THR A 50 -3.44 -11.89 -1.18
C THR A 50 -2.64 -10.59 -1.12
N LEU A 51 -3.31 -9.47 -0.85
CA LEU A 51 -2.68 -8.16 -0.74
C LEU A 51 -1.84 -8.02 0.54
N GLU A 52 -2.33 -8.53 1.67
CA GLU A 52 -1.56 -8.64 2.91
C GLU A 52 -0.33 -9.52 2.73
N GLU A 53 -0.48 -10.69 2.10
CA GLU A 53 0.64 -11.58 1.78
C GLU A 53 1.68 -10.92 0.85
N ALA A 54 1.22 -10.10 -0.10
CA ALA A 54 2.10 -9.31 -0.96
C ALA A 54 2.88 -8.27 -0.16
N GLN A 55 2.22 -7.50 0.73
CA GLN A 55 2.90 -6.56 1.64
C GLN A 55 3.94 -7.30 2.51
N ASP A 56 3.57 -8.43 3.09
CA ASP A 56 4.47 -9.24 3.93
C ASP A 56 5.71 -9.72 3.16
N LYS A 57 5.53 -10.16 1.91
CA LYS A 57 6.65 -10.55 1.05
C LYS A 57 7.63 -9.40 0.82
N TYR A 58 7.12 -8.18 0.61
CA TYR A 58 7.95 -7.00 0.43
C TYR A 58 8.70 -6.60 1.70
N ILE A 59 8.01 -6.61 2.83
CA ILE A 59 8.62 -6.30 4.13
C ILE A 59 9.71 -7.33 4.47
N ARG A 60 9.47 -8.63 4.27
CA ARG A 60 10.52 -9.65 4.45
C ARG A 60 11.73 -9.40 3.57
N LYS A 61 11.52 -9.02 2.31
CA LYS A 61 12.61 -8.69 1.37
C LYS A 61 13.41 -7.49 1.86
N ILE A 62 12.76 -6.45 2.39
CA ILE A 62 13.42 -5.24 2.92
C ILE A 62 14.23 -5.54 4.19
N TYR A 63 13.74 -6.42 5.05
CA TYR A 63 14.41 -6.71 6.33
C TYR A 63 15.37 -7.90 6.24
N GLY A 64 15.47 -8.57 5.09
CA GLY A 64 16.33 -9.75 4.87
C GLY A 64 15.87 -11.00 5.61
N GLY A 65 14.60 -11.08 5.99
CA GLY A 65 14.06 -12.18 6.79
C GLY A 65 13.75 -13.44 5.97
N PRO A 66 13.97 -14.66 6.50
CA PRO A 66 13.47 -15.90 5.91
C PRO A 66 11.96 -15.86 5.61
N ARG A 67 11.49 -16.70 4.67
CA ARG A 67 10.05 -16.75 4.28
C ARG A 67 9.08 -17.02 5.44
N LYS A 68 9.54 -17.55 6.57
CA LYS A 68 8.72 -17.86 7.74
C LYS A 68 8.75 -16.78 8.83
N THR A 69 9.53 -15.70 8.65
CA THR A 69 9.62 -14.67 9.70
C THR A 69 8.29 -13.95 9.87
N SER A 70 7.92 -13.71 11.13
CA SER A 70 6.82 -12.83 11.46
C SER A 70 7.11 -11.44 10.89
N THR A 71 6.15 -10.90 10.15
CA THR A 71 6.17 -9.54 9.63
C THR A 71 5.41 -8.59 10.54
N LYS A 72 4.82 -9.02 11.66
CA LYS A 72 3.93 -8.17 12.46
C LYS A 72 4.60 -6.89 12.98
N VAL A 73 5.84 -6.98 13.48
CA VAL A 73 6.55 -5.85 14.10
C VAL A 73 7.18 -4.90 13.07
N MET A 74 7.58 -5.43 11.91
CA MET A 74 8.33 -4.68 10.89
C MET A 74 7.57 -3.47 10.27
N PRO A 75 6.27 -3.57 9.92
CA PRO A 75 5.46 -2.43 9.51
C PRO A 75 5.40 -1.36 10.58
N HIS A 76 5.28 -1.72 11.86
CA HIS A 76 5.25 -0.74 12.95
C HIS A 76 6.55 0.06 13.05
N LEU A 77 7.70 -0.61 12.93
CA LEU A 77 9.02 0.05 12.89
C LEU A 77 9.15 1.02 11.70
N ALA A 78 8.50 0.67 10.58
CA ALA A 78 8.48 1.48 9.36
C ALA A 78 7.32 2.48 9.28
N LYS A 79 6.47 2.59 10.32
CA LYS A 79 5.22 3.37 10.30
C LYS A 79 4.30 3.03 9.11
N LEU A 80 4.26 1.75 8.72
CA LEU A 80 3.41 1.21 7.67
C LEU A 80 2.13 0.62 8.26
N HIS A 81 0.97 1.04 7.75
CA HIS A 81 -0.32 0.41 8.08
C HIS A 81 -0.43 -0.98 7.44
N THR A 82 -1.27 -1.85 8.03
CA THR A 82 -1.73 -3.09 7.38
C THR A 82 -2.53 -2.77 6.12
N MET A 83 -2.63 -3.71 5.17
CA MET A 83 -3.43 -3.47 3.97
C MET A 83 -4.91 -3.28 4.32
N LYS A 84 -5.45 -4.06 5.26
CA LYS A 84 -6.83 -3.87 5.75
C LYS A 84 -7.09 -2.45 6.26
N GLY A 85 -6.23 -1.94 7.16
CA GLY A 85 -6.41 -0.59 7.70
C GLY A 85 -6.25 0.48 6.64
N ARG A 86 -5.36 0.25 5.67
CA ARG A 86 -5.12 1.15 4.56
C ARG A 86 -6.28 1.20 3.56
N ILE A 87 -6.87 0.05 3.22
CA ILE A 87 -8.08 -0.04 2.39
C ILE A 87 -9.22 0.76 3.03
N ALA A 88 -9.49 0.54 4.31
CA ALA A 88 -10.53 1.28 5.03
C ALA A 88 -10.28 2.80 4.99
N THR A 89 -9.02 3.22 5.15
CA THR A 89 -8.64 4.63 5.05
C THR A 89 -8.88 5.18 3.64
N LEU A 90 -8.48 4.45 2.60
CA LEU A 90 -8.62 4.87 1.21
C LEU A 90 -10.09 4.95 0.78
N GLN A 91 -10.90 3.96 1.17
CA GLN A 91 -12.34 3.96 0.91
C GLN A 91 -13.04 5.11 1.64
N ALA A 92 -12.70 5.35 2.91
CA ALA A 92 -13.20 6.51 3.63
C ALA A 92 -12.80 7.81 2.93
N GLN A 93 -11.52 7.97 2.56
CA GLN A 93 -11.05 9.15 1.82
C GLN A 93 -11.82 9.36 0.52
N PHE A 94 -12.06 8.30 -0.25
CA PHE A 94 -12.84 8.36 -1.48
C PHE A 94 -14.28 8.83 -1.23
N LEU A 95 -14.94 8.32 -0.19
CA LEU A 95 -16.31 8.70 0.17
C LEU A 95 -16.43 10.14 0.70
N PHE A 96 -15.46 10.60 1.49
CA PHE A 96 -15.48 11.96 2.06
C PHE A 96 -14.94 13.02 1.09
N HIS A 97 -14.14 12.64 0.08
CA HIS A 97 -13.52 13.60 -0.83
C HIS A 97 -14.54 14.48 -1.59
N PRO A 98 -15.64 13.94 -2.16
CA PRO A 98 -16.67 14.75 -2.78
C PRO A 98 -17.27 15.81 -1.85
N LEU A 99 -17.43 15.52 -0.55
CA LEU A 99 -18.00 16.47 0.42
C LEU A 99 -17.10 17.67 0.71
N SER A 100 -15.80 17.56 0.41
CA SER A 100 -14.83 18.65 0.53
C SER A 100 -14.68 19.49 -0.75
N LEU A 101 -15.33 19.07 -1.83
CA LEU A 101 -15.24 19.71 -3.15
C LEU A 101 -16.43 20.66 -3.38
N PRO A 102 -16.26 21.71 -4.21
CA PRO A 102 -17.37 22.54 -4.65
C PRO A 102 -18.45 21.73 -5.37
N GLU A 103 -19.71 22.14 -5.24
CA GLU A 103 -20.89 21.47 -5.81
C GLU A 103 -20.84 21.32 -7.34
N ASP A 104 -20.11 22.21 -8.01
CA ASP A 104 -19.90 22.20 -9.45
C ASP A 104 -18.90 21.14 -9.95
N THR A 105 -18.21 20.47 -9.03
CA THR A 105 -17.21 19.47 -9.39
C THR A 105 -17.90 18.21 -9.93
N PRO A 106 -17.43 17.61 -11.04
CA PRO A 106 -18.01 16.39 -11.59
C PRO A 106 -18.15 15.26 -10.55
N LEU A 107 -17.17 15.13 -9.65
CA LEU A 107 -17.20 14.16 -8.55
C LEU A 107 -18.33 14.40 -7.54
N TYR A 108 -18.68 15.65 -7.25
CA TYR A 108 -19.79 15.98 -6.34
C TYR A 108 -21.13 15.55 -6.96
N ARG A 109 -21.31 15.79 -8.26
CA ARG A 109 -22.50 15.36 -9.01
C ARG A 109 -22.63 13.84 -9.14
N LEU A 110 -21.56 13.09 -8.92
CA LEU A 110 -21.52 11.63 -8.93
C LEU A 110 -21.94 11.00 -7.59
N ILE A 111 -21.96 11.74 -6.47
CA ILE A 111 -22.36 11.25 -5.15
C ILE A 111 -23.70 10.48 -5.17
N PRO A 112 -24.78 10.95 -5.86
CA PRO A 112 -26.06 10.25 -5.89
C PRO A 112 -26.04 8.90 -6.61
N HIS A 113 -24.94 8.56 -7.29
CA HIS A 113 -24.80 7.36 -8.13
C HIS A 113 -23.77 6.35 -7.57
N ILE A 114 -23.16 6.64 -6.43
CA ILE A 114 -22.21 5.79 -5.69
C ILE A 114 -22.97 5.11 -4.55
#